data_AF-A0A067NYX9-F1
#
_entry.id   AF-A0A067NYX9-F1
#
_cell.length_a   1.000
_cell.length_b   1.000
_cell.length_c   1.000
_cell.angle_alpha   90.00
_cell.angle_beta   90.00
_cell.angle_gamma   90.00
#
_symmetry.space_group_name_H-M   'P 1'
#
loop_
_entity.id
_entity.type
_entity.pdbx_description
1 polymer ?
#
loop_
_entity_poly.entity_id
_entity_poly.type
_entity_poly.pdbx_seq_one_letter_code
_entity_poly.pdbx_strand_id
1 'polypeptide(L)'
;CIIPQHAFGCWNLTAWPRRENYQCRAHAEAFQSAPTDDTAQSSFDQTGVRYSELLRLPYFDPSCFIVVDSMHNLFLGLLKEHFTNILGYDAKSND
;
A
#
# COMPACT_ATOMS: atom_id res chain seq x y z
N CYS A 1 -1.49 0.29 4.73
CA CYS A 1 -0.04 0.33 5.06
C CYS A 1 0.18 -0.32 6.42
N ILE A 2 1.32 -1.01 6.66
CA ILE A 2 1.61 -1.63 7.99
C ILE A 2 2.13 -0.59 8.98
N ILE A 3 2.75 0.48 8.46
CA ILE A 3 3.22 1.58 9.28
C ILE A 3 2.00 2.35 9.79
N PRO A 4 1.79 2.45 11.12
CA PRO A 4 0.71 3.22 11.67
C PRO A 4 0.96 4.72 11.48
N GLN A 5 -0.11 5.53 11.45
CA GLN A 5 -0.02 6.95 11.12
C GLN A 5 0.93 7.76 12.02
N HIS A 6 1.04 7.38 13.30
CA HIS A 6 1.97 8.02 14.24
C HIS A 6 3.46 7.77 13.92
N ALA A 7 3.78 6.76 13.10
CA ALA A 7 5.14 6.41 12.73
C ALA A 7 5.61 7.04 11.40
N PHE A 8 4.77 7.85 10.74
CA PHE A 8 5.12 8.51 9.46
C PHE A 8 6.30 9.49 9.52
N GLY A 9 6.73 9.91 10.72
CA GLY A 9 7.95 10.72 10.91
C GLY A 9 9.20 9.93 11.30
N CYS A 10 9.13 8.60 11.35
CA CYS A 10 10.26 7.76 11.74
C CYS A 10 11.13 7.42 10.51
N TRP A 11 12.23 8.15 10.34
CA TRP A 11 13.18 7.96 9.23
C TRP A 11 14.11 6.74 9.39
N ASN A 12 13.93 5.94 10.46
CA ASN A 12 14.70 4.73 10.67
C ASN A 12 14.15 3.57 9.81
N LEU A 13 14.67 3.46 8.60
CA LEU A 13 14.34 2.42 7.63
C LEU A 13 14.49 0.99 8.16
N THR A 14 15.37 0.75 9.14
CA THR A 14 15.57 -0.58 9.73
C THR A 14 14.48 -0.96 10.73
N ALA A 15 13.76 0.02 11.28
CA ALA A 15 12.65 -0.19 12.20
C ALA A 15 11.33 -0.47 11.47
N TRP A 16 11.28 -0.33 10.14
CA TRP A 16 10.06 -0.51 9.38
C TRP A 16 9.77 -2.00 9.16
N PRO A 17 8.58 -2.48 9.56
CA PRO A 17 8.21 -3.88 9.35
C PRO A 17 8.11 -4.16 7.86
N ARG A 18 8.89 -5.15 7.39
CA ARG A 18 8.78 -5.61 5.99
C ARG A 18 7.56 -6.50 5.82
N ARG A 19 6.93 -6.39 4.66
CA ARG A 19 5.92 -7.36 4.22
C ARG A 19 6.62 -8.62 3.77
N GLU A 20 6.12 -9.75 4.24
CA GLU A 20 6.56 -11.06 3.78
C GLU A 20 5.57 -11.63 2.76
N ASN A 21 6.08 -12.43 1.83
CA ASN A 21 5.31 -13.05 0.76
C ASN A 21 4.08 -13.82 1.30
N TYR A 22 4.30 -14.63 2.34
CA TYR A 22 3.25 -15.47 2.92
C TYR A 22 2.08 -14.64 3.48
N GLN A 23 2.38 -13.49 4.09
CA GLN A 23 1.37 -12.59 4.64
C GLN A 23 0.53 -12.00 3.52
N CYS A 24 1.18 -11.51 2.45
CA CYS A 24 0.49 -10.99 1.29
C CYS A 24 -0.43 -12.03 0.63
N ARG A 25 0.02 -13.29 0.53
CA ARG A 25 -0.81 -14.39 0.01
C ARG A 25 -2.00 -14.70 0.91
N ALA A 26 -1.78 -14.83 2.22
CA ALA A 26 -2.85 -15.06 3.18
C ALA A 26 -3.91 -13.95 3.16
N HIS A 27 -3.49 -12.68 3.05
CA HIS A 27 -4.42 -11.55 2.95
C HIS A 27 -5.20 -11.55 1.61
N ALA A 28 -4.53 -11.89 0.51
CA ALA A 28 -5.19 -12.02 -0.78
C ALA A 28 -6.20 -13.18 -0.82
N GLU A 29 -5.87 -14.31 -0.19
CA GLU A 29 -6.79 -15.45 -0.04
C GLU A 29 -7.97 -15.09 0.87
N ALA A 30 -7.74 -14.35 1.95
CA ALA A 30 -8.81 -13.84 2.80
C ALA A 30 -9.73 -12.87 2.05
N PHE A 31 -9.18 -12.03 1.16
CA PHE A 31 -9.98 -11.18 0.27
C PHE A 31 -10.79 -12.01 -0.74
N GLN A 32 -10.20 -13.05 -1.34
CA GLN A 32 -10.89 -13.90 -2.32
C GLN A 32 -11.99 -14.78 -1.71
N SER A 33 -11.76 -15.28 -0.49
CA SER A 33 -12.69 -16.15 0.23
C SER A 33 -13.81 -15.40 0.96
N ALA A 34 -13.79 -14.06 0.92
CA ALA A 34 -14.80 -13.22 1.53
C ALA A 34 -16.18 -13.47 0.87
N PRO A 35 -17.25 -13.71 1.65
CA PRO A 35 -18.57 -14.06 1.11
C PRO A 35 -19.33 -12.86 0.52
N THR A 36 -18.92 -11.63 0.82
CA THR A 36 -19.62 -10.41 0.40
C THR A 36 -18.63 -9.32 0.05
N ASP A 37 -18.96 -8.47 -0.92
CA ASP A 37 -18.13 -7.33 -1.32
C ASP A 37 -17.76 -6.42 -0.15
N ASP A 38 -18.69 -6.17 0.79
CA ASP A 38 -18.42 -5.34 1.98
C ASP A 38 -17.33 -5.96 2.87
N THR A 39 -17.34 -7.29 3.01
CA THR A 39 -16.33 -8.01 3.80
C THR A 39 -14.98 -8.07 3.08
N ALA A 40 -15.00 -8.20 1.75
CA ALA A 40 -13.80 -8.12 0.92
C ALA A 40 -13.17 -6.72 1.02
N GLN A 41 -14.00 -5.67 0.90
CA GLN A 41 -13.56 -4.28 1.01
C GLN A 41 -13.01 -3.97 2.41
N SER A 42 -13.65 -4.46 3.48
CA SER A 42 -13.13 -4.33 4.85
C SER A 42 -11.77 -5.01 5.02
N SER A 43 -11.58 -6.19 4.42
CA SER A 43 -10.28 -6.90 4.41
C SER A 43 -9.22 -6.10 3.65
N PHE A 44 -9.62 -5.49 2.52
CA PHE A 44 -8.75 -4.59 1.77
C PHE A 44 -8.39 -3.33 2.54
N ASP A 45 -9.32 -2.70 3.25
CA ASP A 45 -9.05 -1.45 3.99
C ASP A 45 -8.06 -1.69 5.14
N GLN A 46 -8.11 -2.87 5.77
CA GLN A 46 -7.17 -3.26 6.82
C GLN A 46 -5.78 -3.61 6.28
N THR A 47 -5.72 -4.42 5.22
CA THR A 47 -4.47 -5.04 4.77
C THR A 47 -3.82 -4.33 3.58
N GLY A 48 -4.63 -3.64 2.77
CA GLY A 48 -4.28 -3.02 1.50
C GLY A 48 -4.00 -4.00 0.36
N VAL A 49 -4.38 -5.28 0.50
CA VAL A 49 -4.08 -6.33 -0.48
C VAL A 49 -5.36 -6.83 -1.14
N ARG A 50 -5.35 -6.96 -2.47
CA ARG A 50 -6.41 -7.62 -3.25
C ARG A 50 -5.90 -8.91 -3.87
N TYR A 51 -6.82 -9.82 -4.15
CA TYR A 51 -6.50 -11.00 -4.95
C TYR A 51 -6.18 -10.61 -6.40
N SER A 52 -5.20 -11.30 -6.99
CA SER A 52 -4.83 -11.20 -8.39
C SER A 52 -4.40 -12.58 -8.88
N GLU A 53 -4.71 -12.91 -10.13
CA GLU A 53 -4.30 -14.16 -10.78
C GLU A 53 -2.77 -14.34 -10.80
N LEU A 54 -2.00 -13.25 -10.71
CA LEU A 54 -0.55 -13.30 -10.58
C LEU A 54 -0.09 -14.07 -9.35
N LEU A 55 -0.90 -14.11 -8.28
CA LEU A 55 -0.57 -14.87 -7.06
C LEU A 55 -0.65 -16.38 -7.26
N ARG A 56 -1.30 -16.89 -8.32
CA ARG A 56 -1.25 -18.33 -8.65
C ARG A 56 0.13 -18.80 -9.10
N LEU A 57 0.97 -17.87 -9.57
CA LEU A 57 2.30 -18.20 -10.06
C LEU A 57 3.22 -18.50 -8.86
N PRO A 58 3.87 -19.68 -8.82
CA PRO A 58 4.70 -20.08 -7.68
C PRO A 58 5.98 -19.23 -7.55
N TYR A 59 6.43 -18.65 -8.65
CA TYR A 59 7.60 -17.77 -8.67
C TYR A 59 7.26 -16.32 -8.31
N PHE A 60 5.98 -15.92 -8.32
CA PHE A 60 5.61 -14.53 -8.14
C PHE A 60 5.63 -14.15 -6.66
N ASP A 61 6.50 -13.20 -6.32
CA ASP A 61 6.58 -12.62 -4.99
C ASP A 61 5.97 -11.22 -4.93
N PRO A 62 4.77 -11.03 -4.36
CA PRO A 62 4.15 -9.71 -4.24
C PRO A 62 4.96 -8.76 -3.35
N SER A 63 5.79 -9.26 -2.42
CA SER A 63 6.61 -8.39 -1.58
C SER A 63 7.81 -7.78 -2.33
N CYS A 64 8.29 -8.46 -3.37
CA CYS A 64 9.48 -8.05 -4.14
C CYS A 64 9.13 -7.51 -5.54
N PHE A 65 8.01 -7.92 -6.13
CA PHE A 65 7.68 -7.67 -7.54
C PHE A 65 6.52 -6.70 -7.76
N ILE A 66 6.00 -6.09 -6.70
CA ILE A 66 5.11 -4.94 -6.85
C ILE A 66 5.96 -3.74 -7.30
N VAL A 67 5.82 -3.39 -8.58
CA VAL A 67 6.41 -2.17 -9.14
C VAL A 67 5.62 -1.00 -8.59
N VAL A 68 6.28 -0.16 -7.78
CA VAL A 68 5.75 1.16 -7.42
C VAL A 68 5.91 2.03 -8.65
N ASP A 69 4.86 2.11 -9.48
CA ASP A 69 4.87 2.97 -10.66
C ASP A 69 4.82 4.44 -10.22
N SER A 70 5.98 5.11 -10.28
CA SER A 70 6.13 6.51 -9.93
C SER A 70 5.29 7.42 -10.82
N MET A 71 5.05 7.04 -12.08
CA MET A 71 4.22 7.82 -13.01
C MET A 71 2.76 7.76 -12.59
N HIS A 72 2.24 6.58 -12.27
CA HIS A 72 0.86 6.45 -11.79
C HIS A 72 0.64 7.17 -10.46
N ASN A 73 1.60 7.06 -9.53
CA ASN A 73 1.54 7.76 -8.23
C ASN A 73 1.68 9.30 -8.36
N LEU A 74 2.41 9.77 -9.38
CA LEU A 74 2.51 11.20 -9.71
C LEU A 74 1.18 11.74 -10.24
N PHE A 75 0.54 11.02 -11.15
CA PHE A 75 -0.72 11.47 -11.76
C PHE A 75 -1.96 11.27 -10.88
N LEU A 76 -1.97 10.29 -9.97
CA LEU A 76 -3.06 10.09 -9.00
C LEU A 76 -3.11 11.17 -7.91
N GLY A 77 -2.17 12.12 -7.89
CA GLY A 77 -2.13 13.20 -6.89
C GLY A 77 -1.61 12.76 -5.52
N LEU A 78 -1.17 11.51 -5.36
CA LEU A 78 -0.54 11.01 -4.13
C LEU A 78 0.72 11.80 -3.80
N LEU A 79 1.49 12.21 -4.81
CA LEU A 79 2.65 13.09 -4.63
C LEU A 79 2.24 14.49 -4.13
N LYS A 80 1.13 15.05 -4.62
CA LYS A 80 0.60 16.33 -4.12
C LYS A 80 0.20 16.23 -2.66
N GLU A 81 -0.51 15.18 -2.28
CA GLU A 81 -0.91 14.92 -0.88
C GLU A 81 0.32 14.73 0.02
N HIS A 82 1.30 13.96 -0.45
CA HIS A 82 2.53 13.70 0.31
C HIS A 82 3.36 14.99 0.51
N PHE A 83 3.51 15.82 -0.53
CA PHE A 83 4.26 17.06 -0.41
C PHE A 83 3.52 18.14 0.38
N THR A 84 2.21 18.29 0.17
CA THR A 84 1.44 19.40 0.76
C THR A 84 0.99 19.08 2.17
N ASN A 85 0.37 17.91 2.39
CA ASN A 85 -0.26 17.57 3.67
C ASN A 85 0.64 16.78 4.62
N ILE A 86 1.57 15.97 4.10
CA ILE A 86 2.44 15.13 4.95
C ILE A 86 3.78 15.82 5.21
N LEU A 87 4.41 16.37 4.18
CA LEU A 87 5.70 17.07 4.29
C LEU A 87 5.55 18.58 4.56
N GLY A 88 4.35 19.15 4.38
CA GLY A 88 4.08 20.55 4.71
C GLY A 88 4.67 21.57 3.73
N TYR A 89 4.97 21.18 2.49
CA TYR A 89 5.41 22.09 1.45
C TYR A 89 4.19 22.85 0.89
N ASP A 90 3.78 23.90 1.60
CA ASP A 90 2.83 24.88 1.09
C ASP A 90 3.59 25.81 0.13
N ALA A 91 3.56 25.48 -1.16
CA ALA A 91 3.93 26.44 -2.19
C ALA A 91 2.83 27.50 -2.22
N LYS A 92 2.95 28.54 -1.40
CA LYS A 92 2.15 29.75 -1.55
C LYS A 92 2.32 30.23 -2.99
N SER A 93 1.32 29.98 -3.83
CA SER A 93 1.17 30.73 -5.07
C SER A 93 0.77 32.14 -4.68
N ASN A 94 1.77 32.99 -4.46
CA ASN A 94 1.59 34.42 -4.69
C ASN A 94 1.45 34.56 -6.20
N ASP A 95 0.21 34.58 -6.67
CA ASP A 95 -0.31 35.39 -7.79
C ASP A 95 -1.83 35.19 -7.89
#